data_AF-A0A4R9JC04-F1
#
_entry.id   AF-A0A4R9JC04-F1
#
_cell.length_a   1.000
_cell.length_b   1.000
_cell.length_c   1.000
_cell.angle_alpha   90.00
_cell.angle_beta   90.00
_cell.angle_gamma   90.00
#
_symmetry.space_group_name_H-M   'P 1'
#
loop_
_entity.id
_entity.type
_entity.pdbx_description
1 polymer ?
#
loop_
_entity_poly.entity_id
_entity_poly.type
_entity_poly.pdbx_seq_one_letter_code
_entity_poly.pdbx_strand_id
1 'polypeptide(L)'
;MKLQNRRSILPKVVLALLVFFGITAGFKFNPGFNKEKNHIPFSLNVSLLRPLHASADQWGFVRGSASWARGNSLFMDDVIGSIQANTGLVFLASQPGGFVQDNFSTTSGTDFQISIKLGGSFMASSTAYTGQKEFSNYLELRNENTTATSDIALQFYWDDDPRDSDQQGALVKYRLQMLNPSQDGGSTADIESYVYSPKLTDVKYDPATHNNVVQGLVQVYSWDDKLNNDNQISLHARHGRVILEEMDNRTIFCFKALVRIDSNANLVPAFYPNEGFCAGTTGDEYYKLAYSQKLTGDLEVTAKSGWEEATITPTDGELCSTGISLNYGLFNVNGFVKDVVASSNIPSGYVPASRVDGLYARIGTSGKSGDSGDDMDVLWDDLRKDTIDNMDVVFEASPTL
;
A
#
# COMPACT_ATOMS: atom_id res chain seq x y z
N MET A 1 29.24 -35.41 5.45
CA MET A 1 28.25 -34.37 5.76
C MET A 1 27.68 -33.89 4.43
N LYS A 2 26.49 -34.39 4.04
CA LYS A 2 25.89 -34.10 2.73
C LYS A 2 25.13 -32.77 2.86
N LEU A 3 25.61 -31.73 2.17
CA LEU A 3 24.85 -30.52 1.89
C LEU A 3 23.64 -30.93 1.04
N GLN A 4 22.50 -31.14 1.69
CA GLN A 4 21.24 -31.33 0.99
C GLN A 4 20.80 -29.97 0.43
N ASN A 5 20.70 -29.93 -0.90
CA ASN A 5 19.85 -29.05 -1.68
C ASN A 5 18.66 -28.51 -0.86
N ARG A 6 18.70 -27.21 -0.50
CA ARG A 6 17.47 -26.46 -0.30
C ARG A 6 17.25 -25.56 -1.50
N ARG A 7 16.10 -25.80 -2.11
CA ARG A 7 15.56 -25.24 -3.34
C ARG A 7 15.66 -23.72 -3.35
N SER A 8 16.44 -23.17 -4.28
CA SER A 8 16.23 -21.81 -4.79
C SER A 8 15.08 -21.88 -5.79
N ILE A 9 13.84 -21.80 -5.29
CA ILE A 9 12.64 -21.48 -6.07
C ILE A 9 11.70 -20.79 -5.08
N LEU A 10 11.69 -19.46 -5.06
CA LEU A 10 10.73 -18.70 -4.26
C LEU A 10 10.02 -17.69 -5.17
N PRO A 11 8.68 -17.73 -5.26
CA PRO A 11 7.89 -16.76 -5.99
C PRO A 11 7.92 -15.43 -5.22
N LYS A 12 8.49 -14.40 -5.86
CA LYS A 12 8.71 -13.06 -5.28
C LYS A 12 7.40 -12.39 -4.83
N VAL A 13 7.49 -11.40 -3.92
CA VAL A 13 6.36 -10.55 -3.47
C VAL A 13 5.68 -9.90 -4.67
N VAL A 14 6.44 -9.71 -5.78
CA VAL A 14 6.00 -9.17 -7.08
C VAL A 14 4.54 -9.51 -7.37
N LEU A 15 3.68 -8.60 -6.97
CA LEU A 15 2.44 -8.31 -7.64
C LEU A 15 2.85 -7.98 -9.08
N ALA A 16 2.42 -8.79 -10.05
CA ALA A 16 2.81 -8.63 -11.44
C ALA A 16 2.18 -7.36 -12.03
N LEU A 17 2.69 -6.18 -11.64
CA LEU A 17 2.34 -4.87 -12.17
C LEU A 17 3.42 -4.44 -13.17
N LEU A 18 3.58 -5.23 -14.22
CA LEU A 18 3.99 -4.64 -15.49
C LEU A 18 2.79 -3.84 -15.98
N VAL A 19 2.99 -2.53 -15.94
CA VAL A 19 2.19 -1.48 -16.56
C VAL A 19 1.09 -0.88 -15.68
N PHE A 20 1.44 0.28 -15.14
CA PHE A 20 0.53 1.41 -15.19
C PHE A 20 1.33 2.69 -15.45
N PHE A 21 0.98 3.35 -16.56
CA PHE A 21 1.49 4.60 -17.13
C PHE A 21 2.85 4.50 -17.85
N GLY A 22 2.79 4.43 -19.18
CA GLY A 22 3.89 4.88 -20.02
C GLY A 22 4.40 6.25 -19.56
N ILE A 23 5.61 6.25 -19.03
CA ILE A 23 6.60 7.33 -18.95
C ILE A 23 6.01 8.75 -19.11
N THR A 24 5.81 9.45 -17.99
CA THR A 24 6.32 10.82 -17.92
C THR A 24 7.58 10.80 -17.07
N ALA A 25 8.71 10.99 -17.75
CA ALA A 25 10.03 11.09 -17.17
C ALA A 25 10.04 12.06 -15.99
N GLY A 26 10.45 11.54 -14.83
CA GLY A 26 10.54 12.27 -13.58
C GLY A 26 11.25 11.50 -12.48
N PHE A 27 11.42 10.18 -12.59
CA PHE A 27 12.43 9.48 -11.82
C PHE A 27 13.79 9.76 -12.44
N LYS A 28 14.44 10.86 -12.02
CA LYS A 28 15.90 10.80 -11.92
C LYS A 28 16.18 9.67 -10.93
N PHE A 29 16.60 8.52 -11.42
CA PHE A 29 17.63 7.76 -10.72
C PHE A 29 18.74 8.77 -10.49
N ASN A 30 18.78 9.36 -9.31
CA ASN A 30 19.98 10.01 -8.86
C ASN A 30 20.82 8.85 -8.34
N PRO A 31 21.87 8.41 -9.07
CA PRO A 31 22.77 7.40 -8.57
C PRO A 31 23.70 8.02 -7.51
N GLY A 32 23.22 8.97 -6.71
CA GLY A 32 23.90 9.55 -5.56
C GLY A 32 23.94 8.54 -4.41
N PHE A 33 24.35 7.32 -4.72
CA PHE A 33 24.62 6.28 -3.76
C PHE A 33 25.98 6.57 -3.15
N ASN A 34 25.99 7.04 -1.90
CA ASN A 34 27.22 7.07 -1.12
C ASN A 34 27.56 5.64 -0.66
N LYS A 35 27.96 4.76 -1.60
CA LYS A 35 28.59 3.47 -1.26
C LYS A 35 29.81 3.67 -0.34
N GLU A 36 30.40 4.87 -0.36
CA GLU A 36 31.51 5.24 0.50
C GLU A 36 31.12 5.49 1.97
N LYS A 37 29.84 5.73 2.29
CA LYS A 37 29.39 5.98 3.68
C LYS A 37 28.83 4.73 4.38
N ASN A 38 28.18 3.85 3.65
CA ASN A 38 27.61 2.62 4.22
C ASN A 38 28.63 1.47 4.12
N HIS A 39 29.12 0.98 5.26
CA HIS A 39 30.10 -0.12 5.31
C HIS A 39 29.55 -1.51 4.92
N ILE A 40 28.33 -1.61 4.38
CA ILE A 40 27.66 -2.87 4.02
C ILE A 40 27.42 -2.94 2.52
N PRO A 41 27.49 -4.12 1.88
CA PRO A 41 27.17 -4.28 0.46
C PRO A 41 25.65 -4.34 0.19
N PHE A 42 24.84 -3.56 0.91
CA PHE A 42 23.42 -3.38 0.57
C PHE A 42 23.01 -1.90 0.68
N SER A 43 22.02 -1.53 -0.11
CA SER A 43 21.43 -0.18 -0.12
C SER A 43 19.91 -0.31 -0.06
N LEU A 44 19.26 0.50 0.77
CA LEU A 44 17.80 0.59 0.82
C LEU A 44 17.32 1.69 -0.11
N ASN A 45 16.48 1.34 -1.09
CA ASN A 45 15.92 2.32 -2.01
C ASN A 45 14.60 2.92 -1.47
N VAL A 46 14.73 3.80 -0.48
CA VAL A 46 13.57 4.45 0.16
C VAL A 46 12.82 5.42 -0.76
N SER A 47 13.37 5.77 -1.93
CA SER A 47 12.68 6.62 -2.91
C SER A 47 11.41 5.99 -3.47
N LEU A 48 11.30 4.66 -3.40
CA LEU A 48 10.13 3.90 -3.82
C LEU A 48 8.95 4.06 -2.85
N LEU A 49 9.20 4.44 -1.60
CA LEU A 49 8.16 4.53 -0.55
C LEU A 49 7.31 5.80 -0.65
N ARG A 50 7.62 6.69 -1.60
CA ARG A 50 7.01 8.02 -1.69
C ARG A 50 5.65 8.03 -2.35
N PRO A 51 4.69 8.81 -1.81
CA PRO A 51 3.50 9.18 -2.56
C PRO A 51 3.92 9.99 -3.78
N LEU A 52 3.61 9.49 -4.97
CA LEU A 52 3.86 10.22 -6.20
C LEU A 52 2.91 11.41 -6.28
N HIS A 53 3.47 12.61 -6.51
CA HIS A 53 2.68 13.81 -6.76
C HIS A 53 1.81 13.60 -8.00
N ALA A 54 0.50 13.48 -7.78
CA ALA A 54 -0.48 13.50 -8.85
C ALA A 54 -0.69 14.95 -9.32
N SER A 55 -0.84 15.16 -10.64
CA SER A 55 -1.47 16.39 -11.14
C SER A 55 -2.88 16.50 -10.57
N ALA A 56 -3.35 17.72 -10.29
CA ALA A 56 -4.70 17.99 -9.79
C ALA A 56 -5.79 17.83 -10.88
N ASP A 57 -5.69 16.80 -11.73
CA ASP A 57 -6.78 16.43 -12.65
C ASP A 57 -7.73 15.43 -12.00
N GLN A 58 -8.94 15.28 -12.55
CA GLN A 58 -10.05 14.49 -11.99
C GLN A 58 -9.68 13.03 -11.65
N TRP A 59 -8.63 12.51 -12.28
CA TRP A 59 -8.11 11.15 -12.08
C TRP A 59 -6.68 11.11 -11.52
N GLY A 60 -6.08 12.25 -11.18
CA GLY A 60 -4.71 12.33 -10.68
C GLY A 60 -4.50 11.47 -9.44
N PHE A 61 -5.43 11.57 -8.49
CA PHE A 61 -5.39 10.79 -7.25
C PHE A 61 -5.39 9.27 -7.51
N VAL A 62 -6.15 8.80 -8.51
CA VAL A 62 -6.20 7.39 -8.93
C VAL A 62 -4.82 6.90 -9.35
N ARG A 63 -4.11 7.72 -10.13
CA ARG A 63 -2.78 7.37 -10.64
C ARG A 63 -1.72 7.42 -9.55
N GLY A 64 -1.79 8.44 -8.68
CA GLY A 64 -0.87 8.60 -7.54
C GLY A 64 -0.97 7.44 -6.57
N SER A 65 -2.19 7.08 -6.15
CA SER A 65 -2.44 6.00 -5.18
C SER A 65 -2.01 4.62 -5.70
N ALA A 66 -2.31 4.29 -6.96
CA ALA A 66 -1.86 3.05 -7.59
C ALA A 66 -0.32 2.97 -7.70
N SER A 67 0.32 4.06 -8.12
CA SER A 67 1.76 4.10 -8.31
C SER A 67 2.52 4.04 -6.97
N TRP A 68 1.94 4.63 -5.93
CA TRP A 68 2.51 4.60 -4.58
C TRP A 68 2.41 3.21 -3.94
N ALA A 69 1.27 2.55 -4.06
CA ALA A 69 1.12 1.18 -3.60
C ALA A 69 2.14 0.23 -4.27
N ARG A 70 2.40 0.42 -5.56
CA ARG A 70 3.46 -0.31 -6.29
C ARG A 70 4.84 -0.04 -5.74
N GLY A 71 5.14 1.20 -5.40
CA GLY A 71 6.43 1.59 -4.81
C GLY A 71 6.74 0.81 -3.53
N ASN A 72 5.71 0.60 -2.69
CA ASN A 72 5.81 -0.23 -1.49
C ASN A 72 6.14 -1.70 -1.79
N SER A 73 5.46 -2.34 -2.75
CA SER A 73 5.75 -3.73 -3.12
C SER A 73 7.17 -3.89 -3.66
N LEU A 74 7.59 -2.96 -4.53
CA LEU A 74 8.95 -2.95 -5.09
C LEU A 74 10.01 -2.74 -4.01
N PHE A 75 9.74 -1.89 -3.01
CA PHE A 75 10.63 -1.72 -1.87
C PHE A 75 10.82 -3.03 -1.11
N MET A 76 9.74 -3.72 -0.74
CA MET A 76 9.82 -5.00 -0.01
C MET A 76 10.63 -6.05 -0.81
N ASP A 77 10.36 -6.19 -2.11
CA ASP A 77 11.10 -7.10 -2.99
C ASP A 77 12.59 -6.73 -3.09
N ASP A 78 12.91 -5.45 -3.25
CA ASP A 78 14.28 -4.96 -3.33
C ASP A 78 15.04 -5.23 -2.02
N VAL A 79 14.40 -5.06 -0.86
CA VAL A 79 14.99 -5.37 0.46
C VAL A 79 15.25 -6.87 0.60
N ILE A 80 14.23 -7.70 0.42
CA ILE A 80 14.37 -9.16 0.55
C ILE A 80 15.41 -9.68 -0.45
N GLY A 81 15.31 -9.28 -1.71
CA GLY A 81 16.22 -9.68 -2.78
C GLY A 81 17.66 -9.25 -2.52
N SER A 82 17.87 -8.02 -2.02
CA SER A 82 19.22 -7.52 -1.71
C SER A 82 19.85 -8.26 -0.52
N ILE A 83 19.07 -8.58 0.52
CA ILE A 83 19.55 -9.36 1.66
C ILE A 83 19.93 -10.77 1.19
N GLN A 84 19.03 -11.45 0.50
CA GLN A 84 19.24 -12.83 0.05
C GLN A 84 20.38 -12.98 -0.96
N ALA A 85 20.63 -11.97 -1.80
CA ALA A 85 21.75 -11.96 -2.75
C ALA A 85 23.12 -11.85 -2.05
N ASN A 86 23.18 -11.44 -0.79
CA ASN A 86 24.41 -11.26 -0.03
C ASN A 86 24.58 -12.38 1.01
N THR A 87 25.27 -13.46 0.62
CA THR A 87 25.48 -14.63 1.48
C THR A 87 26.18 -14.32 2.81
N GLY A 88 27.07 -13.31 2.84
CA GLY A 88 27.75 -12.88 4.06
C GLY A 88 26.78 -12.19 5.03
N LEU A 89 25.92 -11.32 4.51
CA LEU A 89 24.87 -10.68 5.29
C LEU A 89 23.85 -11.69 5.82
N VAL A 90 23.39 -12.62 4.97
CA VAL A 90 22.50 -13.71 5.39
C VAL A 90 23.12 -14.50 6.55
N PHE A 91 24.40 -14.87 6.43
CA PHE A 91 25.10 -15.59 7.48
C PHE A 91 25.13 -14.80 8.80
N LEU A 92 25.48 -13.51 8.77
CA LEU A 92 25.54 -12.66 9.96
C LEU A 92 24.16 -12.45 10.58
N ALA A 93 23.16 -12.09 9.76
CA ALA A 93 21.81 -11.82 10.23
C ALA A 93 21.08 -13.08 10.74
N SER A 94 21.51 -14.28 10.35
CA SER A 94 20.98 -15.54 10.88
C SER A 94 21.62 -15.99 12.20
N GLN A 95 22.64 -15.27 12.70
CA GLN A 95 23.28 -15.62 13.98
C GLN A 95 22.40 -15.25 15.18
N PRO A 96 22.64 -15.84 16.37
CA PRO A 96 21.84 -15.58 17.57
C PRO A 96 21.70 -14.12 18.00
N GLY A 97 22.61 -13.22 17.62
CA GLY A 97 22.51 -11.77 17.89
C GLY A 97 22.13 -10.90 16.69
N GLY A 98 21.82 -11.52 15.54
CA GLY A 98 21.55 -10.82 14.30
C GLY A 98 22.72 -10.00 13.78
N PHE A 99 22.40 -9.03 12.94
CA PHE A 99 23.31 -8.05 12.38
C PHE A 99 22.87 -6.65 12.82
N VAL A 100 23.80 -5.86 13.37
CA VAL A 100 23.57 -4.46 13.77
C VAL A 100 24.72 -3.60 13.27
N GLN A 101 24.40 -2.44 12.71
CA GLN A 101 25.39 -1.46 12.31
C GLN A 101 24.88 -0.03 12.51
N ASP A 102 25.74 0.82 13.07
CA ASP A 102 25.54 2.28 13.11
C ASP A 102 26.07 2.96 11.82
N ASN A 103 25.77 4.25 11.66
CA ASN A 103 26.13 5.12 10.54
C ASN A 103 25.54 4.65 9.20
N PHE A 104 24.33 4.09 9.22
CA PHE A 104 23.61 3.74 8.00
C PHE A 104 22.82 4.94 7.48
N SER A 105 23.03 5.34 6.22
CA SER A 105 22.32 6.47 5.61
C SER A 105 21.49 6.07 4.39
N THR A 106 20.28 6.63 4.29
CA THR A 106 19.30 6.31 3.23
C THR A 106 19.35 7.24 2.02
N THR A 107 19.47 8.57 2.18
CA THR A 107 19.60 9.48 1.00
C THR A 107 20.18 10.88 1.26
N SER A 108 20.15 11.45 2.47
CA SER A 108 20.91 12.65 2.84
C SER A 108 20.60 13.08 4.28
N GLY A 109 21.58 13.00 5.19
CA GLY A 109 21.56 13.76 6.45
C GLY A 109 21.04 13.05 7.70
N THR A 110 20.50 11.84 7.58
CA THR A 110 20.13 11.01 8.73
C THR A 110 21.02 9.78 8.78
N ASP A 111 21.68 9.57 9.92
CA ASP A 111 22.45 8.38 10.24
C ASP A 111 21.60 7.52 11.17
N PHE A 112 21.44 6.25 10.80
CA PHE A 112 20.62 5.26 11.49
C PHE A 112 21.50 4.12 12.00
N GLN A 113 21.02 3.49 13.07
CA GLN A 113 21.34 2.11 13.34
C GLN A 113 20.42 1.23 12.48
N ILE A 114 21.02 0.37 11.66
CA ILE A 114 20.32 -0.71 10.96
C ILE A 114 20.47 -2.01 11.74
N SER A 115 19.35 -2.69 11.97
CA SER A 115 19.29 -4.02 12.59
C SER A 115 18.63 -4.99 11.64
N ILE A 116 19.20 -6.19 11.46
CA ILE A 116 18.64 -7.25 10.61
C ILE A 116 18.76 -8.58 11.34
N LYS A 117 17.67 -9.33 11.41
CA LYS A 117 17.65 -10.66 12.02
C LYS A 117 16.78 -11.62 11.20
N LEU A 118 17.34 -12.77 10.87
CA LEU A 118 16.69 -13.81 10.09
C LEU A 118 16.47 -15.06 10.95
N GLY A 119 15.37 -15.78 10.70
CA GLY A 119 15.04 -17.03 11.40
C GLY A 119 14.75 -16.84 12.90
N GLY A 120 14.07 -15.75 13.26
CA GLY A 120 13.61 -15.47 14.61
C GLY A 120 12.09 -15.55 14.75
N SER A 121 11.57 -14.87 15.77
CA SER A 121 10.15 -14.75 16.09
C SER A 121 9.86 -13.29 16.40
N PHE A 122 9.15 -12.60 15.51
CA PHE A 122 8.90 -11.16 15.60
C PHE A 122 7.40 -10.89 15.53
N MET A 123 6.84 -10.41 16.65
CA MET A 123 5.43 -10.06 16.73
C MET A 123 5.21 -8.65 16.22
N ALA A 124 4.22 -8.46 15.34
CA ALA A 124 3.80 -7.13 14.91
C ALA A 124 2.27 -7.05 14.75
N SER A 125 1.71 -5.93 15.17
CA SER A 125 0.32 -5.52 14.89
C SER A 125 0.21 -4.83 13.52
N SER A 126 -0.99 -4.77 12.96
CA SER A 126 -1.28 -3.97 11.76
C SER A 126 -2.75 -3.58 11.76
N THR A 127 -3.10 -2.51 11.05
CA THR A 127 -4.51 -2.15 10.86
C THR A 127 -5.24 -3.14 9.95
N ALA A 128 -4.52 -3.99 9.20
CA ALA A 128 -5.07 -4.95 8.26
C ALA A 128 -5.54 -6.28 8.89
N TYR A 129 -5.22 -6.56 10.15
CA TYR A 129 -5.60 -7.81 10.84
C TYR A 129 -5.78 -7.57 12.35
N THR A 130 -6.41 -8.51 13.04
CA THR A 130 -6.61 -8.38 14.50
C THR A 130 -5.41 -8.90 15.28
N GLY A 131 -5.07 -8.23 16.39
CA GLY A 131 -3.99 -8.67 17.29
C GLY A 131 -2.60 -8.53 16.68
N GLN A 132 -1.71 -9.48 16.98
CA GLN A 132 -0.35 -9.52 16.45
C GLN A 132 -0.11 -10.81 15.67
N LYS A 133 0.70 -10.71 14.61
CA LYS A 133 1.19 -11.84 13.82
C LYS A 133 2.68 -12.05 14.08
N GLU A 134 3.11 -13.29 14.01
CA GLU A 134 4.50 -13.70 14.16
C GLU A 134 5.17 -13.83 12.79
N PHE A 135 6.28 -13.13 12.58
CA PHE A 135 7.08 -13.20 11.36
C PHE A 135 8.47 -13.79 11.65
N SER A 136 9.02 -14.45 10.63
CA SER A 136 10.30 -15.16 10.73
C SER A 136 11.53 -14.25 10.64
N ASN A 137 11.39 -13.08 10.03
CA ASN A 137 12.49 -12.17 9.74
C ASN A 137 12.16 -10.73 10.09
N TYR A 138 13.19 -9.94 10.40
CA TYR A 138 13.08 -8.56 10.86
C TYR A 138 14.19 -7.67 10.31
N LEU A 139 13.83 -6.43 9.96
CA LEU A 139 14.74 -5.33 9.66
C LEU A 139 14.22 -4.04 10.31
N GLU A 140 15.12 -3.26 10.89
CA GLU A 140 14.82 -1.96 11.50
C GLU A 140 15.81 -0.89 11.01
N LEU A 141 15.30 0.32 10.81
CA LEU A 141 16.07 1.55 10.82
C LEU A 141 15.61 2.43 11.98
N ARG A 142 16.54 2.80 12.87
CA ARG A 142 16.27 3.61 14.04
C ARG A 142 17.35 4.66 14.24
N ASN A 143 17.00 5.83 14.77
CA ASN A 143 18.00 6.84 15.13
C ASN A 143 19.03 6.23 16.09
N GLU A 144 20.30 6.53 15.89
CA GLU A 144 21.37 5.98 16.72
C GLU A 144 21.19 6.35 18.20
N ASN A 145 21.58 5.44 19.09
CA ASN A 145 21.56 5.64 20.54
C ASN A 145 20.17 5.95 21.13
N THR A 146 19.11 5.57 20.42
CA THR A 146 17.72 5.70 20.88
C THR A 146 17.08 4.33 21.09
N THR A 147 15.98 4.30 21.84
CA THR A 147 15.20 3.08 22.12
C THR A 147 13.69 3.31 22.06
N ALA A 148 13.25 4.56 21.87
CA ALA A 148 11.83 4.88 21.79
C ALA A 148 11.27 4.52 20.41
N THR A 149 10.01 4.08 20.36
CA THR A 149 9.33 3.76 19.09
C THR A 149 9.16 4.97 18.19
N SER A 150 9.13 6.20 18.75
CA SER A 150 9.12 7.46 18.01
C SER A 150 10.40 7.73 17.21
N ASP A 151 11.50 7.05 17.55
CA ASP A 151 12.79 7.19 16.88
C ASP A 151 13.03 6.14 15.79
N ILE A 152 12.05 5.27 15.56
CA ILE A 152 12.11 4.24 14.51
C ILE A 152 11.62 4.84 13.20
N ALA A 153 12.46 4.81 12.17
CA ALA A 153 12.13 5.31 10.84
C ALA A 153 11.49 4.23 9.96
N LEU A 154 11.85 2.96 10.16
CA LEU A 154 11.32 1.83 9.40
C LEU A 154 11.39 0.53 10.20
N GLN A 155 10.33 -0.27 10.15
CA GLN A 155 10.32 -1.68 10.55
C GLN A 155 9.82 -2.52 9.40
N PHE A 156 10.45 -3.66 9.17
CA PHE A 156 10.04 -4.60 8.15
C PHE A 156 10.08 -6.01 8.71
N TYR A 157 8.94 -6.67 8.65
CA TYR A 157 8.70 -8.02 9.11
C TYR A 157 8.30 -8.87 7.90
N TRP A 158 8.88 -10.05 7.74
CA TRP A 158 8.49 -10.93 6.64
C TRP A 158 8.75 -12.40 6.92
N ASP A 159 7.96 -13.25 6.29
CA ASP A 159 8.26 -14.66 6.11
C ASP A 159 8.91 -14.91 4.75
N ASP A 160 9.54 -16.07 4.59
CA ASP A 160 10.36 -16.38 3.41
C ASP A 160 9.54 -16.43 2.10
N ASP A 161 8.28 -16.84 2.16
CA ASP A 161 7.34 -16.89 1.02
C ASP A 161 6.03 -16.11 1.32
N PRO A 162 5.92 -14.83 0.92
CA PRO A 162 4.70 -14.06 1.11
C PRO A 162 3.54 -14.53 0.20
N ARG A 163 3.79 -15.46 -0.73
CA ARG A 163 2.76 -16.11 -1.56
C ARG A 163 2.36 -17.50 -1.02
N ASP A 164 3.00 -17.98 0.04
CA ASP A 164 2.55 -19.17 0.77
C ASP A 164 1.37 -18.78 1.67
N SER A 165 0.20 -19.35 1.39
CA SER A 165 -1.02 -19.06 2.16
C SER A 165 -1.00 -19.59 3.58
N ASP A 166 -0.02 -20.42 3.95
CA ASP A 166 0.19 -20.89 5.32
C ASP A 166 1.12 -19.98 6.14
N GLN A 167 1.71 -18.95 5.52
CA GLN A 167 2.59 -17.96 6.17
C GLN A 167 1.85 -16.64 6.47
N GLN A 168 2.42 -15.81 7.34
CA GLN A 168 1.84 -14.52 7.73
C GLN A 168 2.09 -13.43 6.69
N GLY A 169 3.06 -13.59 5.80
CA GLY A 169 3.33 -12.68 4.70
C GLY A 169 4.43 -11.67 5.02
N ALA A 170 4.23 -10.40 4.65
CA ALA A 170 5.19 -9.32 4.88
C ALA A 170 4.50 -8.02 5.30
N LEU A 171 5.07 -7.32 6.28
CA LEU A 171 4.59 -6.06 6.82
C LEU A 171 5.74 -5.06 6.90
N VAL A 172 5.62 -3.91 6.23
CA VAL A 172 6.52 -2.77 6.40
C VAL A 172 5.78 -1.63 7.09
N LYS A 173 6.46 -0.93 8.00
CA LYS A 173 6.02 0.31 8.62
C LYS A 173 7.11 1.36 8.46
N TYR A 174 6.77 2.60 8.12
CA TYR A 174 7.79 3.63 7.90
C TYR A 174 7.28 5.06 8.08
N ARG A 175 8.24 5.97 8.31
CA ARG A 175 8.05 7.42 8.43
C ARG A 175 8.84 8.15 7.36
N LEU A 176 8.15 8.79 6.42
CA LEU A 176 8.78 9.47 5.29
C LEU A 176 9.73 10.59 5.72
N GLN A 177 9.29 11.44 6.66
CA GLN A 177 10.10 12.56 7.14
C GLN A 177 11.44 12.13 7.77
N MET A 178 11.49 10.94 8.39
CA MET A 178 12.73 10.43 8.97
C MET A 178 13.65 9.87 7.88
N LEU A 179 13.08 9.09 6.95
CA LEU A 179 13.83 8.43 5.89
C LEU A 179 14.41 9.41 4.87
N ASN A 180 13.74 10.53 4.61
CA ASN A 180 14.27 11.60 3.76
C ASN A 180 13.71 12.99 4.16
N PRO A 181 14.28 13.63 5.20
CA PRO A 181 13.78 14.91 5.71
C PRO A 181 13.87 16.05 4.70
N SER A 182 14.82 15.98 3.76
CA SER A 182 15.04 17.03 2.76
C SER A 182 13.90 17.17 1.74
N GLN A 183 13.16 16.08 1.50
CA GLN A 183 12.07 16.04 0.52
C GLN A 183 10.72 15.82 1.18
N ASP A 184 10.68 15.10 2.30
CA ASP A 184 9.45 14.66 2.96
C ASP A 184 9.27 15.30 4.36
N GLY A 185 10.02 16.36 4.68
CA GLY A 185 9.96 17.03 6.00
C GLY A 185 8.62 17.69 6.35
N GLY A 186 7.66 17.73 5.42
CA GLY A 186 6.28 18.14 5.68
C GLY A 186 5.36 17.01 6.12
N SER A 187 5.80 15.75 6.01
CA SER A 187 5.04 14.55 6.37
C SER A 187 5.10 14.29 7.86
N THR A 188 3.96 13.98 8.47
CA THR A 188 3.87 13.47 9.86
C THR A 188 3.27 12.08 9.91
N ALA A 189 3.07 11.45 8.75
CA ALA A 189 2.36 10.20 8.63
C ALA A 189 3.18 8.99 9.10
N ASP A 190 2.49 8.13 9.86
CA ASP A 190 2.91 6.75 10.11
C ASP A 190 2.21 5.87 9.08
N ILE A 191 3.02 5.10 8.34
CA ILE A 191 2.57 4.39 7.16
C ILE A 191 2.86 2.91 7.33
N GLU A 192 1.94 2.06 6.89
CA GLU A 192 2.16 0.62 6.77
C GLU A 192 1.75 0.04 5.41
N SER A 193 2.39 -1.06 5.04
CA SER A 193 1.91 -1.93 3.97
C SER A 193 2.05 -3.40 4.36
N TYR A 194 0.94 -4.13 4.26
CA TYR A 194 0.84 -5.55 4.56
C TYR A 194 0.53 -6.33 3.29
N VAL A 195 1.27 -7.42 3.05
CA VAL A 195 1.11 -8.31 1.90
C VAL A 195 0.98 -9.74 2.38
N TYR A 196 -0.02 -10.46 1.88
CA TYR A 196 -0.17 -11.89 2.15
C TYR A 196 -0.99 -12.60 1.05
N SER A 197 -1.00 -13.93 1.07
CA SER A 197 -1.86 -14.74 0.20
C SER A 197 -3.01 -15.36 1.00
N PRO A 198 -4.28 -15.04 0.68
CA PRO A 198 -5.42 -15.67 1.32
C PRO A 198 -5.48 -17.19 1.08
N LYS A 199 -6.01 -17.93 2.06
CA LYS A 199 -6.24 -19.37 1.94
C LYS A 199 -7.44 -19.65 1.05
N LEU A 200 -7.23 -20.32 -0.08
CA LEU A 200 -8.31 -20.72 -0.99
C LEU A 200 -9.26 -21.78 -0.40
N THR A 201 -8.94 -22.34 0.76
CA THR A 201 -9.83 -23.22 1.52
C THR A 201 -10.82 -22.47 2.40
N ASP A 202 -10.60 -21.17 2.66
CA ASP A 202 -11.59 -20.34 3.35
C ASP A 202 -12.82 -20.23 2.46
N VAL A 203 -14.01 -20.40 3.05
CA VAL A 203 -15.30 -20.27 2.36
C VAL A 203 -15.44 -18.91 1.66
N LYS A 204 -14.74 -17.86 2.10
CA LYS A 204 -14.74 -16.52 1.50
C LYS A 204 -13.99 -16.45 0.17
N TYR A 205 -13.08 -17.39 -0.11
CA TYR A 205 -12.21 -17.41 -1.28
C TYR A 205 -12.27 -18.71 -2.08
N ASP A 206 -13.05 -19.69 -1.64
CA ASP A 206 -13.21 -20.97 -2.33
C ASP A 206 -13.71 -20.76 -3.77
N PRO A 207 -12.88 -21.07 -4.78
CA PRO A 207 -13.26 -20.89 -6.18
C PRO A 207 -14.50 -21.71 -6.58
N ALA A 208 -14.74 -22.85 -5.93
CA ALA A 208 -15.88 -23.72 -6.24
C ALA A 208 -17.23 -23.06 -5.91
N THR A 209 -17.25 -22.15 -4.92
CA THR A 209 -18.44 -21.40 -4.52
C THR A 209 -18.49 -19.99 -5.12
N HIS A 210 -17.38 -19.52 -5.70
CA HIS A 210 -17.22 -18.16 -6.23
C HIS A 210 -16.97 -18.12 -7.75
N ASN A 211 -17.75 -18.86 -8.55
CA ASN A 211 -17.67 -18.83 -10.02
C ASN A 211 -16.25 -19.09 -10.59
N ASN A 212 -15.46 -19.94 -9.95
CA ASN A 212 -14.05 -20.23 -10.28
C ASN A 212 -13.13 -18.99 -10.24
N VAL A 213 -13.52 -17.95 -9.51
CA VAL A 213 -12.67 -16.79 -9.24
C VAL A 213 -11.60 -17.22 -8.24
N VAL A 214 -10.34 -17.24 -8.68
CA VAL A 214 -9.21 -17.59 -7.82
C VAL A 214 -8.59 -16.31 -7.27
N GLN A 215 -8.67 -16.14 -5.95
CA GLN A 215 -8.00 -15.08 -5.21
C GLN A 215 -6.48 -15.31 -5.21
N GLY A 216 -5.71 -14.30 -5.59
CA GLY A 216 -4.26 -14.30 -5.45
C GLY A 216 -3.81 -13.40 -4.30
N LEU A 217 -2.60 -12.87 -4.44
CA LEU A 217 -1.98 -12.01 -3.43
C LEU A 217 -2.83 -10.76 -3.16
N VAL A 218 -2.89 -10.39 -1.89
CA VAL A 218 -3.52 -9.16 -1.40
C VAL A 218 -2.45 -8.28 -0.79
N GLN A 219 -2.53 -6.99 -1.08
CA GLN A 219 -1.75 -5.97 -0.41
C GLN A 219 -2.67 -4.87 0.12
N VAL A 220 -2.48 -4.54 1.39
CA VAL A 220 -3.09 -3.40 2.05
C VAL A 220 -2.02 -2.37 2.29
N TYR A 221 -2.39 -1.12 2.11
CA TYR A 221 -1.57 0.03 2.39
C TYR A 221 -2.43 1.01 3.19
N SER A 222 -1.93 1.42 4.35
CA SER A 222 -2.65 2.29 5.27
C SER A 222 -1.71 3.40 5.73
N TRP A 223 -2.28 4.57 5.99
CA TRP A 223 -1.57 5.65 6.66
C TRP A 223 -2.46 6.34 7.68
N ASP A 224 -1.81 6.82 8.73
CA ASP A 224 -2.36 7.70 9.74
C ASP A 224 -1.54 8.99 9.76
N ASP A 225 -2.20 10.13 9.95
CA ASP A 225 -1.69 11.50 9.86
C ASP A 225 -1.30 12.00 8.44
N LYS A 226 -0.90 13.26 8.37
CA LYS A 226 -0.68 14.06 7.17
C LYS A 226 0.50 13.56 6.34
N LEU A 227 0.25 13.44 5.04
CA LEU A 227 1.22 12.96 4.07
C LEU A 227 2.27 14.00 3.67
N ASN A 228 1.87 15.26 3.43
CA ASN A 228 2.80 16.35 3.11
C ASN A 228 2.13 17.74 3.24
N ASN A 229 2.90 18.82 3.08
CA ASN A 229 2.42 20.21 3.08
C ASN A 229 2.21 20.80 1.67
N ASP A 230 2.43 20.03 0.60
CA ASP A 230 2.53 20.57 -0.76
C ASP A 230 1.21 21.06 -1.35
N ASN A 231 0.09 20.48 -0.94
CA ASN A 231 -1.25 20.82 -1.43
C ASN A 231 -2.32 20.47 -0.39
N GLN A 232 -3.53 20.99 -0.60
CA GLN A 232 -4.67 20.82 0.32
C GLN A 232 -5.04 19.34 0.53
N ILE A 233 -4.99 18.51 -0.51
CA ILE A 233 -5.28 17.07 -0.37
C ILE A 233 -4.21 16.41 0.51
N SER A 234 -2.92 16.63 0.24
CA SER A 234 -1.84 16.02 1.04
C SER A 234 -1.81 16.51 2.49
N LEU A 235 -2.30 17.73 2.74
CA LEU A 235 -2.40 18.33 4.07
C LEU A 235 -3.53 17.71 4.90
N HIS A 236 -4.66 17.41 4.26
CA HIS A 236 -5.91 17.02 4.92
C HIS A 236 -6.35 15.57 4.69
N ALA A 237 -5.68 14.82 3.80
CA ALA A 237 -5.87 13.38 3.66
C ALA A 237 -5.16 12.64 4.80
N ARG A 238 -5.71 12.76 6.01
CA ARG A 238 -5.08 12.30 7.25
C ARG A 238 -5.08 10.79 7.36
N HIS A 239 -6.18 10.12 7.01
CA HIS A 239 -6.24 8.67 7.04
C HIS A 239 -6.64 8.12 5.68
N GLY A 240 -6.09 6.97 5.34
CA GLY A 240 -6.57 6.26 4.17
C GLY A 240 -6.09 4.84 4.09
N ARG A 241 -6.85 4.05 3.34
CA ARG A 241 -6.52 2.67 3.02
C ARG A 241 -6.63 2.45 1.54
N VAL A 242 -5.63 1.78 1.00
CA VAL A 242 -5.55 1.30 -0.37
C VAL A 242 -5.40 -0.21 -0.33
N ILE A 243 -6.13 -0.89 -1.21
CA ILE A 243 -6.19 -2.34 -1.28
C ILE A 243 -5.94 -2.76 -2.72
N LEU A 244 -5.08 -3.75 -2.89
CA LEU A 244 -4.67 -4.35 -4.14
C LEU A 244 -4.96 -5.85 -4.04
N GLU A 245 -5.71 -6.41 -4.98
CA GLU A 245 -6.03 -7.84 -4.99
C GLU A 245 -5.82 -8.45 -6.40
N GLU A 246 -5.05 -9.53 -6.48
CA GLU A 246 -4.96 -10.37 -7.68
C GLU A 246 -6.22 -11.26 -7.77
N MET A 247 -6.85 -11.29 -8.94
CA MET A 247 -8.10 -12.01 -9.18
C MET A 247 -8.03 -12.85 -10.46
N ASP A 248 -8.95 -13.79 -10.58
CA ASP A 248 -9.18 -14.61 -11.78
C ASP A 248 -7.90 -15.30 -12.27
N ASN A 249 -7.21 -15.99 -11.35
CA ASN A 249 -5.93 -16.65 -11.63
C ASN A 249 -4.86 -15.67 -12.15
N ARG A 250 -4.78 -14.49 -11.52
CA ARG A 250 -3.78 -13.43 -11.80
C ARG A 250 -3.92 -12.82 -13.20
N THR A 251 -5.13 -12.84 -13.76
CA THR A 251 -5.43 -12.20 -15.05
C THR A 251 -6.09 -10.83 -14.88
N ILE A 252 -6.68 -10.59 -13.72
CA ILE A 252 -7.27 -9.31 -13.33
C ILE A 252 -6.58 -8.80 -12.08
N PHE A 253 -6.34 -7.50 -12.07
CA PHE A 253 -5.87 -6.77 -10.91
C PHE A 253 -6.98 -5.80 -10.48
N CYS A 254 -7.36 -5.86 -9.20
CA CYS A 254 -8.38 -5.00 -8.62
C CYS A 254 -7.77 -4.09 -7.56
N PHE A 255 -8.26 -2.86 -7.54
CA PHE A 255 -7.82 -1.83 -6.63
C PHE A 255 -9.02 -1.17 -5.96
N LYS A 256 -8.93 -0.92 -4.66
CA LYS A 256 -9.85 -0.03 -3.93
C LYS A 256 -9.08 0.96 -3.10
N ALA A 257 -9.65 2.15 -2.92
CA ALA A 257 -9.19 3.09 -1.93
C ALA A 257 -10.36 3.79 -1.26
N LEU A 258 -10.16 4.08 0.02
CA LEU A 258 -10.97 4.99 0.80
C LEU A 258 -10.04 5.93 1.55
N VAL A 259 -10.27 7.24 1.37
CA VAL A 259 -9.45 8.28 2.00
C VAL A 259 -10.34 9.26 2.72
N ARG A 260 -10.07 9.46 3.99
CA ARG A 260 -10.68 10.50 4.81
C ARG A 260 -9.94 11.82 4.57
N ILE A 261 -10.70 12.86 4.32
CA ILE A 261 -10.24 14.22 4.09
C ILE A 261 -10.93 15.10 5.14
N ASP A 262 -10.13 15.86 5.89
CA ASP A 262 -10.67 16.72 6.94
C ASP A 262 -11.68 17.74 6.36
N SER A 263 -12.74 18.01 7.12
CA SER A 263 -13.83 18.93 6.70
C SER A 263 -13.38 20.37 6.40
N ASN A 264 -12.22 20.78 6.91
CA ASN A 264 -11.65 22.11 6.71
C ASN A 264 -10.66 22.19 5.53
N ALA A 265 -10.53 21.12 4.73
CA ALA A 265 -9.66 21.09 3.57
C ALA A 265 -10.12 22.12 2.53
N ASN A 266 -9.31 23.12 2.19
CA ASN A 266 -9.74 24.21 1.32
C ASN A 266 -9.64 23.83 -0.18
N LEU A 267 -10.45 22.85 -0.61
CA LEU A 267 -10.35 22.22 -1.93
C LEU A 267 -10.94 23.06 -3.06
N VAL A 268 -11.96 23.87 -2.76
CA VAL A 268 -12.65 24.71 -3.75
C VAL A 268 -12.72 26.18 -3.26
N PRO A 269 -11.58 26.86 -3.06
CA PRO A 269 -11.52 28.14 -2.34
C PRO A 269 -12.32 29.28 -2.99
N ALA A 270 -12.55 29.21 -4.30
CA ALA A 270 -13.32 30.22 -5.03
C ALA A 270 -14.83 30.17 -4.72
N PHE A 271 -15.34 29.01 -4.30
CA PHE A 271 -16.76 28.77 -4.05
C PHE A 271 -17.04 28.49 -2.57
N TYR A 272 -16.16 27.75 -1.90
CA TYR A 272 -16.30 27.30 -0.50
C TYR A 272 -14.96 27.47 0.24
N PRO A 273 -14.63 28.69 0.71
CA PRO A 273 -13.34 28.95 1.35
C PRO A 273 -13.26 28.31 2.75
N ASN A 274 -12.21 27.51 2.96
CA ASN A 274 -11.97 26.73 4.19
C ASN A 274 -13.02 25.64 4.47
N GLU A 275 -13.66 25.17 3.40
CA GLU A 275 -14.57 24.03 3.39
C GLU A 275 -14.03 23.00 2.40
N GLY A 276 -14.37 21.73 2.67
CA GLY A 276 -14.11 20.60 1.79
C GLY A 276 -14.74 20.74 0.39
N PHE A 277 -14.71 19.65 -0.37
CA PHE A 277 -15.30 19.61 -1.72
C PHE A 277 -16.84 19.67 -1.71
N CYS A 278 -17.46 19.13 -0.66
CA CYS A 278 -18.91 19.12 -0.45
C CYS A 278 -19.36 20.41 0.23
N ALA A 279 -20.27 21.12 -0.43
CA ALA A 279 -20.67 22.46 -0.03
C ALA A 279 -21.59 22.49 1.20
N GLY A 280 -21.31 23.41 2.14
CA GLY A 280 -22.28 23.82 3.17
C GLY A 280 -22.36 22.91 4.39
N THR A 281 -21.31 22.15 4.66
CA THR A 281 -21.31 21.11 5.68
C THR A 281 -19.98 21.06 6.45
N THR A 282 -19.96 20.35 7.58
CA THR A 282 -18.83 20.34 8.53
C THR A 282 -18.27 18.94 8.80
N GLY A 283 -18.80 17.90 8.14
CA GLY A 283 -18.34 16.53 8.30
C GLY A 283 -17.07 16.28 7.50
N ASP A 284 -16.27 15.31 7.94
CA ASP A 284 -15.16 14.84 7.12
C ASP A 284 -15.69 14.21 5.83
N GLU A 285 -14.83 14.30 4.82
CA GLU A 285 -15.12 13.84 3.48
C GLU A 285 -14.39 12.54 3.18
N TYR A 286 -14.97 11.76 2.28
CA TYR A 286 -14.52 10.42 1.96
C TYR A 286 -14.41 10.27 0.45
N TYR A 287 -13.17 10.25 -0.02
CA TYR A 287 -12.89 9.91 -1.40
C TYR A 287 -12.85 8.38 -1.56
N LYS A 288 -13.67 7.89 -2.50
CA LYS A 288 -13.79 6.46 -2.83
C LYS A 288 -13.31 6.22 -4.24
N LEU A 289 -12.58 5.12 -4.42
CA LEU A 289 -12.09 4.71 -5.72
C LEU A 289 -12.07 3.20 -5.83
N ALA A 290 -12.57 2.68 -6.94
CA ALA A 290 -12.37 1.30 -7.33
C ALA A 290 -11.95 1.25 -8.80
N TYR A 291 -11.01 0.37 -9.15
CA TYR A 291 -10.78 0.04 -10.55
C TYR A 291 -10.39 -1.41 -10.72
N SER A 292 -10.58 -1.91 -11.93
CA SER A 292 -10.14 -3.24 -12.33
C SER A 292 -9.40 -3.16 -13.65
N GLN A 293 -8.28 -3.87 -13.72
CA GLN A 293 -7.34 -3.87 -14.82
C GLN A 293 -7.17 -5.28 -15.35
N LYS A 294 -7.09 -5.41 -16.68
CA LYS A 294 -6.57 -6.63 -17.30
C LYS A 294 -5.04 -6.67 -17.20
N LEU A 295 -4.48 -7.80 -16.79
CA LEU A 295 -3.03 -8.02 -16.74
C LEU A 295 -2.45 -8.55 -18.05
N THR A 296 -3.27 -8.64 -19.10
CA THR A 296 -2.88 -9.03 -20.45
C THR A 296 -3.47 -8.04 -21.46
N GLY A 297 -2.87 -7.93 -22.65
CA GLY A 297 -3.32 -6.98 -23.68
C GLY A 297 -2.80 -5.56 -23.43
N ASP A 298 -3.62 -4.55 -23.77
CA ASP A 298 -3.28 -3.12 -23.64
C ASP A 298 -3.53 -2.59 -22.22
N LEU A 299 -3.74 -3.51 -21.27
CA LEU A 299 -3.93 -3.28 -19.85
C LEU A 299 -5.09 -2.33 -19.60
N GLU A 300 -6.20 -2.63 -20.26
CA GLU A 300 -7.40 -1.83 -20.23
C GLU A 300 -8.00 -1.83 -18.83
N VAL A 301 -8.36 -0.63 -18.38
CA VAL A 301 -8.83 -0.37 -17.02
C VAL A 301 -10.12 0.39 -17.04
N THR A 302 -11.05 -0.10 -16.22
CA THR A 302 -12.27 0.60 -15.89
C THR A 302 -12.19 1.00 -14.42
N ALA A 303 -12.41 2.28 -14.15
CA ALA A 303 -12.38 2.87 -12.83
C ALA A 303 -13.72 3.56 -12.52
N LYS A 304 -14.05 3.62 -11.24
CA LYS A 304 -15.22 4.31 -10.69
C LYS A 304 -14.77 5.05 -9.43
N SER A 305 -15.15 6.30 -9.32
CA SER A 305 -14.81 7.16 -8.18
C SER A 305 -16.05 7.85 -7.65
N GLY A 306 -15.98 8.28 -6.39
CA GLY A 306 -17.01 9.10 -5.78
C GLY A 306 -16.45 9.84 -4.58
N TRP A 307 -17.24 10.76 -4.07
CA TRP A 307 -16.89 11.64 -2.99
C TRP A 307 -18.10 11.80 -2.11
N GLU A 308 -17.99 11.42 -0.85
CA GLU A 308 -19.09 11.48 0.11
C GLU A 308 -18.67 12.25 1.34
N GLU A 309 -19.64 12.62 2.16
CA GLU A 309 -19.40 13.40 3.35
C GLU A 309 -20.20 12.79 4.50
N ALA A 310 -19.59 12.76 5.69
CA ALA A 310 -20.10 12.24 6.95
C ALA A 310 -20.50 10.74 6.96
N THR A 311 -20.85 10.16 5.81
CA THR A 311 -21.25 8.77 5.65
C THR A 311 -20.59 8.19 4.42
N ILE A 312 -20.43 6.86 4.43
CA ILE A 312 -19.87 6.11 3.31
C ILE A 312 -20.94 5.13 2.86
N THR A 313 -21.44 5.30 1.64
CA THR A 313 -22.47 4.43 1.09
C THR A 313 -21.85 3.42 0.12
N PRO A 314 -22.38 2.19 0.05
CA PRO A 314 -21.94 1.20 -0.93
C PRO A 314 -22.56 1.44 -2.32
N THR A 315 -23.23 2.58 -2.56
CA THR A 315 -23.94 2.86 -3.81
C THR A 315 -23.06 3.50 -4.88
N ASP A 316 -23.66 3.93 -6.00
CA ASP A 316 -22.95 4.46 -7.16
C ASP A 316 -22.00 5.63 -6.83
N GLY A 317 -21.01 5.81 -7.71
CA GLY A 317 -19.98 6.83 -7.56
C GLY A 317 -20.56 8.22 -7.83
N GLU A 318 -21.05 8.86 -6.78
CA GLU A 318 -21.59 10.22 -6.81
C GLU A 318 -20.63 11.21 -6.14
N LEU A 319 -20.75 12.48 -6.53
CA LEU A 319 -20.11 13.60 -5.85
C LEU A 319 -21.08 14.23 -4.85
N CYS A 320 -20.74 14.19 -3.57
CA CYS A 320 -21.43 14.85 -2.46
C CYS A 320 -22.94 14.57 -2.39
N SER A 321 -23.36 13.35 -2.74
CA SER A 321 -24.78 12.95 -2.82
C SER A 321 -25.65 13.89 -3.68
N THR A 322 -25.04 14.59 -4.65
CA THR A 322 -25.74 15.54 -5.53
C THR A 322 -26.47 14.86 -6.69
N GLY A 323 -26.39 13.52 -6.79
CA GLY A 323 -26.85 12.78 -7.97
C GLY A 323 -25.94 12.94 -9.20
N ILE A 324 -24.83 13.69 -9.08
CA ILE A 324 -23.82 13.79 -10.14
C ILE A 324 -22.97 12.51 -10.09
N SER A 325 -23.30 11.55 -10.96
CA SER A 325 -22.48 10.36 -11.14
C SER A 325 -21.29 10.65 -12.05
N LEU A 326 -20.09 10.28 -11.61
CA LEU A 326 -18.89 10.29 -12.44
C LEU A 326 -18.87 9.13 -13.47
N ASN A 327 -19.86 8.24 -13.41
CA ASN A 327 -19.94 6.99 -14.17
C ASN A 327 -18.62 6.20 -14.11
N TYR A 328 -17.92 6.07 -15.23
CA TYR A 328 -16.67 5.32 -15.33
C TYR A 328 -15.59 6.11 -16.05
N GLY A 329 -14.36 5.98 -15.54
CA GLY A 329 -13.12 6.36 -16.21
C GLY A 329 -12.49 5.16 -16.90
N LEU A 330 -11.96 5.38 -18.10
CA LEU A 330 -11.28 4.38 -18.91
C LEU A 330 -9.80 4.76 -19.09
N PHE A 331 -8.91 3.79 -18.88
CA PHE A 331 -7.46 3.93 -19.06
C PHE A 331 -6.87 2.75 -19.82
N ASN A 332 -5.71 2.93 -20.44
CA ASN A 332 -4.92 1.85 -21.02
C ASN A 332 -3.42 2.10 -20.79
N VAL A 333 -2.56 1.32 -21.42
CA VAL A 333 -1.09 1.48 -21.38
C VAL A 333 -0.60 2.91 -21.65
N ASN A 334 -1.31 3.67 -22.50
CA ASN A 334 -0.97 5.05 -22.87
C ASN A 334 -1.54 6.10 -21.89
N GLY A 335 -2.30 5.68 -20.88
CA GLY A 335 -2.86 6.55 -19.84
C GLY A 335 -4.36 6.75 -19.96
N PHE A 336 -4.82 7.96 -19.66
CA PHE A 336 -6.23 8.34 -19.67
C PHE A 336 -6.81 8.25 -21.08
N VAL A 337 -7.98 7.62 -21.21
CA VAL A 337 -8.69 7.49 -22.49
C VAL A 337 -9.95 8.34 -22.49
N LYS A 338 -10.83 8.16 -21.49
CA LYS A 338 -12.11 8.86 -21.42
C LYS A 338 -12.72 8.77 -20.01
N ASP A 339 -13.47 9.78 -19.60
CA ASP A 339 -14.28 9.80 -18.39
C ASP A 339 -15.78 9.92 -18.70
N VAL A 340 -16.62 9.83 -17.66
CA VAL A 340 -18.08 9.92 -17.75
C VAL A 340 -18.66 8.93 -18.78
N VAL A 341 -18.04 7.75 -18.89
CA VAL A 341 -18.49 6.71 -19.83
C VAL A 341 -19.64 5.95 -19.20
N ALA A 342 -20.81 5.93 -19.82
CA ALA A 342 -21.92 5.09 -19.36
C ALA A 342 -21.55 3.60 -19.40
N SER A 343 -22.11 2.79 -18.50
CA SER A 343 -21.79 1.35 -18.39
C SER A 343 -21.96 0.57 -19.71
N SER A 344 -23.01 0.88 -20.48
CA SER A 344 -23.29 0.27 -21.78
C SER A 344 -22.32 0.69 -22.91
N ASN A 345 -21.54 1.75 -22.68
CA ASN A 345 -20.59 2.30 -23.63
C ASN A 345 -19.14 1.91 -23.33
N ILE A 346 -18.90 1.08 -22.31
CA ILE A 346 -17.57 0.54 -22.02
C ILE A 346 -17.21 -0.47 -23.12
N PRO A 347 -16.11 -0.28 -23.87
CA PRO A 347 -15.72 -1.20 -24.93
C PRO A 347 -15.41 -2.59 -24.36
N SER A 348 -15.68 -3.66 -25.13
CA SER A 348 -15.46 -5.05 -24.69
C SER A 348 -14.00 -5.40 -24.35
N GLY A 349 -13.05 -4.61 -24.85
CA GLY A 349 -11.63 -4.70 -24.49
C GLY A 349 -11.35 -4.35 -23.01
N TYR A 350 -12.21 -3.56 -22.38
CA TYR A 350 -12.08 -3.13 -21.00
C TYR A 350 -12.70 -4.13 -20.01
N VAL A 351 -12.40 -3.97 -18.73
CA VAL A 351 -13.10 -4.71 -17.67
C VAL A 351 -14.55 -4.20 -17.59
N PRO A 352 -15.58 -5.08 -17.57
CA PRO A 352 -16.96 -4.65 -17.60
C PRO A 352 -17.36 -3.86 -16.33
N ALA A 353 -18.30 -2.92 -16.50
CA ALA A 353 -18.87 -2.11 -15.41
C ALA A 353 -19.26 -2.95 -14.19
N SER A 354 -20.00 -4.05 -14.40
CA SER A 354 -20.51 -4.91 -13.33
C SER A 354 -19.42 -5.44 -12.38
N ARG A 355 -18.19 -5.65 -12.88
CA ARG A 355 -17.07 -6.08 -12.05
C ARG A 355 -16.57 -4.93 -11.16
N VAL A 356 -16.46 -3.74 -11.72
CA VAL A 356 -16.06 -2.54 -10.99
C VAL A 356 -17.15 -2.13 -10.00
N ASP A 357 -18.43 -2.32 -10.33
CA ASP A 357 -19.54 -2.08 -9.40
C ASP A 357 -19.48 -3.00 -8.19
N GLY A 358 -19.27 -4.31 -8.39
CA GLY A 358 -19.09 -5.24 -7.28
C GLY A 358 -17.85 -4.94 -6.43
N LEU A 359 -16.81 -4.35 -7.01
CA LEU A 359 -15.63 -3.88 -6.29
C LEU A 359 -15.94 -2.60 -5.48
N TYR A 360 -16.60 -1.63 -6.11
CA TYR A 360 -16.95 -0.35 -5.52
C TYR A 360 -17.97 -0.49 -4.39
N ALA A 361 -18.95 -1.38 -4.53
CA ALA A 361 -19.98 -1.65 -3.53
C ALA A 361 -19.42 -2.25 -2.22
N ARG A 362 -18.16 -2.70 -2.20
CA ARG A 362 -17.49 -3.14 -0.96
C ARG A 362 -16.94 -1.96 -0.14
N ILE A 363 -16.73 -0.79 -0.74
CA ILE A 363 -16.27 0.40 -0.03
C ILE A 363 -17.38 0.85 0.93
N GLY A 364 -17.04 1.07 2.21
CA GLY A 364 -18.02 1.31 3.28
C GLY A 364 -18.53 0.06 3.99
N THR A 365 -18.00 -1.12 3.65
CA THR A 365 -18.39 -2.41 4.26
C THR A 365 -17.18 -3.17 4.80
N SER A 366 -17.40 -4.31 5.47
CA SER A 366 -16.35 -5.25 5.88
C SER A 366 -15.72 -6.03 4.70
N GLY A 367 -16.22 -5.80 3.48
CA GLY A 367 -15.72 -6.40 2.25
C GLY A 367 -15.75 -7.93 2.25
N LYS A 368 -14.86 -8.54 1.46
CA LYS A 368 -14.70 -10.00 1.37
C LYS A 368 -14.21 -10.65 2.65
N SER A 369 -13.38 -9.97 3.45
CA SER A 369 -12.86 -10.51 4.71
C SER A 369 -13.95 -10.69 5.77
N GLY A 370 -15.07 -9.97 5.66
CA GLY A 370 -16.17 -10.02 6.63
C GLY A 370 -15.81 -9.38 7.97
N ASP A 371 -16.75 -9.41 8.92
CA ASP A 371 -16.60 -8.74 10.22
C ASP A 371 -15.60 -9.40 11.17
N SER A 372 -15.29 -10.67 10.95
CA SER A 372 -14.41 -11.48 11.79
C SER A 372 -13.06 -11.80 11.17
N GLY A 373 -12.78 -11.30 9.95
CA GLY A 373 -11.61 -11.66 9.19
C GLY A 373 -11.71 -13.00 8.48
N ASP A 374 -10.69 -13.31 7.68
CA ASP A 374 -10.51 -14.61 7.05
C ASP A 374 -9.93 -15.67 8.01
N ASP A 375 -9.68 -16.88 7.52
CA ASP A 375 -9.05 -17.98 8.26
C ASP A 375 -7.64 -17.65 8.81
N MET A 376 -7.08 -16.50 8.43
CA MET A 376 -5.82 -15.95 8.94
C MET A 376 -6.04 -14.71 9.82
N ASP A 377 -7.27 -14.45 10.28
CA ASP A 377 -7.68 -13.30 11.09
C ASP A 377 -7.39 -11.94 10.40
N VAL A 378 -7.37 -11.91 9.06
CA VAL A 378 -7.09 -10.70 8.27
C VAL A 378 -8.38 -10.00 7.85
N LEU A 379 -8.46 -8.70 8.12
CA LEU A 379 -9.56 -7.77 7.83
C LEU A 379 -9.20 -6.79 6.69
N TRP A 380 -8.46 -7.29 5.69
CA TRP A 380 -7.85 -6.47 4.64
C TRP A 380 -8.87 -5.69 3.81
N ASP A 381 -10.10 -6.20 3.67
CA ASP A 381 -11.16 -5.60 2.86
C ASP A 381 -12.12 -4.72 3.67
N ASP A 382 -11.78 -4.44 4.93
CA ASP A 382 -12.58 -3.54 5.76
C ASP A 382 -12.28 -2.08 5.38
N LEU A 383 -13.27 -1.46 4.75
CA LEU A 383 -13.28 -0.05 4.36
C LEU A 383 -14.48 0.68 5.00
N ARG A 384 -14.91 0.25 6.20
CA ARG A 384 -15.93 1.00 6.96
C ARG A 384 -15.37 2.33 7.47
N LYS A 385 -16.27 3.29 7.64
CA LYS A 385 -15.95 4.62 8.18
C LYS A 385 -15.19 4.51 9.50
N ASP A 386 -15.71 3.75 10.46
CA ASP A 386 -15.10 3.59 11.78
C ASP A 386 -13.68 3.00 11.71
N THR A 387 -13.42 2.13 10.72
CA THR A 387 -12.09 1.54 10.49
C THR A 387 -11.09 2.56 9.95
N ILE A 388 -11.52 3.45 9.05
CA ILE A 388 -10.66 4.52 8.52
C ILE A 388 -10.47 5.66 9.53
N ASP A 389 -11.53 6.02 10.25
CA ASP A 389 -11.49 7.14 11.19
C ASP A 389 -10.63 6.84 12.42
N ASN A 390 -10.64 5.59 12.90
CA ASN A 390 -9.87 5.15 14.06
C ASN A 390 -8.56 4.44 13.66
N MET A 391 -8.09 4.65 12.44
CA MET A 391 -6.83 4.08 11.96
C MET A 391 -5.66 4.59 12.82
N ASP A 392 -4.87 3.67 13.34
CA ASP A 392 -3.69 3.98 14.16
C ASP A 392 -2.56 3.03 13.74
N VAL A 393 -1.52 3.57 13.12
CA VAL A 393 -0.35 2.80 12.67
C VAL A 393 0.71 2.81 13.75
N VAL A 394 0.78 1.71 14.51
CA VAL A 394 1.66 1.60 15.67
C VAL A 394 3.01 0.96 15.30
N PHE A 395 4.12 1.56 15.70
CA PHE A 395 5.45 0.92 15.65
C PHE A 395 5.70 0.06 16.89
N GLU A 396 6.28 -1.11 16.70
CA GLU A 396 6.61 -2.01 17.81
C GLU A 396 7.92 -1.61 18.48
N ALA A 397 8.09 -1.97 19.75
CA ALA A 397 9.38 -1.83 20.40
C ALA A 397 10.43 -2.71 19.70
N SER A 398 11.66 -2.21 19.59
CA SER A 398 12.75 -2.97 18.97
C SER A 398 12.96 -4.31 19.69
N PRO A 399 12.98 -5.43 18.96
CA PRO A 399 13.19 -6.74 19.56
C PRO A 399 14.62 -6.88 20.08
N THR A 400 14.81 -7.79 21.02
CA THR A 400 16.16 -8.27 21.37
C THR A 400 16.63 -9.22 20.28
N LEU A 401 17.74 -8.92 19.62
CA LEU A 401 18.24 -9.65 18.44
C LEU A 401 19.05 -10.90 18.76
#